data_AF-A0A1C7DPQ1-F1
#
_entry.id   AF-A0A1C7DPQ1-F1
#
_cell.length_a   1.000
_cell.length_b   1.000
_cell.length_c   1.000
_cell.angle_alpha   90.00
_cell.angle_beta   90.00
_cell.angle_gamma   90.00
#
_symmetry.space_group_name_H-M   'P 1'
#
loop_
_entity.id
_entity.type
_entity.pdbx_description
1 polymer ?
#
loop_
_entity_poly.entity_id
_entity_poly.type
_entity_poly.pdbx_seq_one_letter_code
_entity_poly.pdbx_strand_id
1 'polypeptide(L)'
;MMTPSEVCKQLNISPSTLRKYSLRFESEGILFKRNKNNSRIYTVTEVVALRESMTVTKSGDITFENAVREAADSLKGASTITPENEVTSTPSRRHDDVATAVNLKKLEVLEEENRSLKEEIRKRDSLFVEALEEMKHKLDRIEEHQKQLVAPVSEEPDINAPEPSSQEEENEPEPVTPKKDMRSLWARIRNK
;
A
#
# COMPACT_ATOMS: atom_id res chain seq x y z
N MET A 1 -0.64 7.31 10.19
CA MET A 1 -0.65 8.10 11.45
C MET A 1 0.18 7.35 12.48
N MET A 2 1.04 8.05 13.19
CA MET A 2 2.05 7.49 14.11
C MET A 2 1.74 7.91 15.54
N THR A 3 2.02 7.05 16.51
CA THR A 3 1.84 7.37 17.93
C THR A 3 3.05 8.14 18.46
N PRO A 4 2.93 8.90 19.58
CA PRO A 4 4.06 9.64 20.14
C PRO A 4 5.27 8.75 20.45
N SER A 5 5.01 7.52 20.93
CA SER A 5 6.08 6.56 21.23
C SER A 5 6.83 6.12 19.97
N GLU A 6 6.14 6.00 18.84
CA GLU A 6 6.74 5.61 17.57
C GLU A 6 7.58 6.75 16.99
N VAL A 7 7.08 7.98 17.08
CA VAL A 7 7.82 9.18 16.64
C VAL A 7 9.08 9.40 17.49
N CYS A 8 9.02 9.21 18.81
CA CYS A 8 10.21 9.20 19.67
C CYS A 8 11.21 8.13 19.23
N LYS A 9 10.71 6.92 18.90
CA LYS A 9 11.35 5.82 18.19
C LYS A 9 12.25 6.31 17.05
N GLN A 10 11.57 6.88 16.07
CA GLN A 10 12.09 7.23 14.76
C GLN A 10 13.05 8.42 14.78
N LEU A 11 12.75 9.44 15.61
CA LEU A 11 13.57 10.65 15.71
C LEU A 11 14.68 10.55 16.76
N ASN A 12 14.73 9.45 17.51
CA ASN A 12 15.65 9.22 18.62
C ASN A 12 15.65 10.38 19.64
N ILE A 13 14.46 10.75 20.11
CA ILE A 13 14.24 11.82 21.09
C ILE A 13 13.39 11.36 22.27
N SER A 14 13.55 12.02 23.42
CA SER A 14 12.71 11.76 24.58
C SER A 14 11.27 12.25 24.36
N PRO A 15 10.28 11.67 25.06
CA PRO A 15 8.89 12.13 25.01
C PRO A 15 8.70 13.59 25.44
N SER A 16 9.52 14.08 26.38
CA SER A 16 9.49 15.48 26.82
C SER A 16 9.93 16.43 25.71
N THR A 17 10.98 16.08 24.96
CA THR A 17 11.45 16.84 23.80
C THR A 17 10.41 16.84 22.69
N LEU A 18 9.82 15.69 22.36
CA LEU A 18 8.75 15.61 21.36
C LEU A 18 7.55 16.50 21.75
N ARG A 19 7.17 16.51 23.03
CA ARG A 19 6.10 17.38 23.54
C ARG A 19 6.43 18.86 23.40
N LYS A 20 7.68 19.25 23.72
CA LYS A 20 8.16 20.63 23.57
C LYS A 20 8.11 21.06 22.10
N TYR A 21 8.60 20.23 21.20
CA TYR A 21 8.62 20.52 19.77
C TYR A 21 7.21 20.58 19.19
N SER A 22 6.35 19.63 19.54
CA SER A 22 4.94 19.65 19.12
C SER A 22 4.26 20.96 19.56
N LEU A 23 4.52 21.45 20.78
CA LEU A 23 3.95 22.71 21.25
C LEU A 23 4.44 23.91 20.43
N ARG A 24 5.69 23.89 19.96
CA ARG A 24 6.22 24.94 19.05
C ARG A 24 5.54 24.91 17.69
N PHE A 25 5.32 23.73 17.13
CA PHE A 25 4.55 23.59 15.90
C PHE A 25 3.10 24.07 16.09
N GLU A 26 2.47 23.79 17.24
CA GLU A 26 1.13 24.30 17.59
C GLU A 26 1.09 25.83 17.68
N SER A 27 2.15 26.48 18.21
CA SER A 27 2.22 27.96 18.25
C SER A 27 2.35 28.61 16.88
N GLU A 28 2.90 27.89 15.89
CA GLU A 28 2.95 28.33 14.49
C GLU A 28 1.67 27.98 13.71
N GLY A 29 0.64 27.44 14.39
CA GLY A 29 -0.67 27.15 13.81
C GLY A 29 -0.85 25.73 13.25
N ILE A 30 0.08 24.80 13.50
CA ILE A 30 -0.06 23.40 13.10
C ILE A 30 -0.87 22.63 14.15
N LEU A 31 -2.05 22.13 13.77
CA LEU A 31 -2.92 21.37 14.67
C LEU A 31 -2.70 19.86 14.51
N PHE A 32 -2.07 19.24 15.52
CA PHE A 32 -1.94 17.79 15.56
C PHE A 32 -3.28 17.10 15.85
N LYS A 33 -3.63 16.09 15.06
CA LYS A 33 -4.80 15.27 15.33
C LYS A 33 -4.62 14.52 16.65
N ARG A 34 -5.72 14.26 17.35
CA ARG A 34 -5.71 13.51 18.62
C ARG A 34 -6.49 12.21 18.50
N ASN A 35 -6.10 11.20 19.27
CA ASN A 35 -6.81 9.93 19.37
C ASN A 35 -7.94 9.99 20.41
N LYS A 36 -8.64 8.87 20.61
CA LYS A 36 -9.71 8.71 21.61
C LYS A 36 -9.26 8.98 23.05
N ASN A 37 -7.97 8.82 23.34
CA ASN A 37 -7.37 9.06 24.65
C ASN A 37 -6.78 10.48 24.76
N ASN A 38 -7.13 11.38 23.83
CA ASN A 38 -6.61 12.75 23.74
C ASN A 38 -5.08 12.84 23.54
N SER A 39 -4.44 11.75 23.12
CA SER A 39 -3.01 11.73 22.76
C SER A 39 -2.82 12.17 21.31
N ARG A 40 -1.79 12.99 21.05
CA ARG A 40 -1.42 13.42 19.70
C ARG A 40 -1.10 12.21 18.82
N ILE A 41 -1.52 12.27 17.56
CA ILE A 41 -1.14 11.34 16.50
C ILE A 41 -0.57 12.13 15.33
N TYR A 42 0.52 11.63 14.78
CA TYR A 42 1.34 12.38 13.83
C TYR A 42 1.15 11.83 12.41
N THR A 43 1.04 12.71 11.42
CA THR A 43 1.14 12.32 10.01
C THR A 43 2.61 12.10 9.61
N VAL A 44 2.84 11.43 8.48
CA VAL A 44 4.21 11.22 7.98
C VAL A 44 4.86 12.56 7.65
N THR A 45 4.11 13.49 7.07
CA THR A 45 4.57 14.84 6.72
C THR A 45 4.95 15.66 7.96
N GLU A 46 4.16 15.61 9.04
CA GLU A 46 4.50 16.24 10.32
C GLU A 46 5.79 15.68 10.93
N VAL A 47 6.01 14.36 10.85
CA VAL A 47 7.23 13.73 11.37
C VAL A 47 8.46 14.13 10.54
N VAL A 48 8.30 14.27 9.22
CA VAL A 48 9.37 14.77 8.34
C VAL A 48 9.73 16.22 8.71
N ALA A 49 8.74 17.10 8.90
CA ALA A 49 8.99 18.48 9.32
C ALA A 49 9.65 18.59 10.72
N LEU A 50 9.25 17.74 11.66
CA LEU A 50 9.94 17.63 12.96
C LEU A 50 11.40 17.20 12.80
N ARG A 51 11.68 16.28 11.88
CA ARG A 51 13.05 15.85 11.59
C ARG A 51 13.87 16.97 10.94
N GLU A 52 13.31 17.65 9.95
CA GLU A 52 13.98 18.73 9.21
C GLU A 52 14.33 19.90 10.13
N SER A 53 13.38 20.34 10.96
CA SER A 53 13.63 21.38 11.96
C SER A 53 14.75 20.98 12.95
N MET A 54 14.83 19.70 13.33
CA MET A 54 15.94 19.18 14.14
C MET A 54 17.28 19.10 13.39
N THR A 55 17.29 18.81 12.10
CA THR A 55 18.55 18.73 11.33
C THR A 55 19.12 20.11 11.06
N VAL A 56 18.27 21.06 10.70
CA VAL A 56 18.65 22.44 10.38
C VAL A 56 19.15 23.19 11.63
N THR A 57 18.61 22.88 12.80
CA THR A 57 19.16 23.42 14.05
C THR A 57 20.47 22.80 14.50
N LYS A 58 20.72 21.54 14.14
CA LYS A 58 21.99 20.87 14.44
C LYS A 58 23.12 21.37 13.55
N SER A 59 22.84 21.81 12.33
CA SER A 59 23.86 22.43 11.46
C SER A 59 24.26 23.83 11.93
N GLY A 60 23.49 24.45 12.84
CA GLY A 60 23.82 25.74 13.44
C GLY A 60 23.46 26.94 12.57
N ASP A 61 22.79 26.72 11.44
CA ASP A 61 22.47 27.76 10.46
C ASP A 61 21.39 28.71 10.99
N ILE A 62 20.41 28.20 11.74
CA ILE A 62 19.27 28.96 12.27
C ILE A 62 18.79 28.45 13.63
N THR A 63 17.99 29.28 14.32
CA THR A 63 17.30 28.90 15.56
C THR A 63 16.19 27.89 15.31
N PHE A 64 15.83 27.11 16.34
CA PHE A 64 14.75 26.13 16.24
C PHE A 64 13.42 26.78 15.88
N GLU A 65 13.11 27.94 16.45
CA GLU A 65 11.91 28.69 16.15
C GLU A 65 11.80 29.05 14.66
N ASN A 66 12.89 29.50 14.02
CA ASN A 66 12.89 29.80 12.60
C ASN A 66 12.75 28.53 11.75
N ALA A 67 13.43 27.45 12.14
CA ALA A 67 13.33 26.16 11.46
C ALA A 67 11.92 25.56 11.54
N VAL A 68 11.22 25.74 12.68
CA VAL A 68 9.83 25.33 12.83
C VAL A 68 8.91 26.17 11.95
N ARG A 69 9.13 27.49 11.85
CA ARG A 69 8.32 28.36 10.98
C ARG A 69 8.40 27.93 9.52
N GLU A 70 9.62 27.73 9.01
CA GLU A 70 9.85 27.28 7.63
C GLU A 70 9.21 25.90 7.36
N ALA A 71 9.36 24.97 8.29
CA ALA A 71 8.75 23.65 8.19
C ALA A 71 7.21 23.72 8.30
N ALA A 72 6.65 24.63 9.10
CA ALA A 72 5.22 24.85 9.23
C ALA A 72 4.61 25.48 7.98
N ASP A 73 5.29 26.44 7.36
CA ASP A 73 4.87 27.05 6.10
C ASP A 73 4.86 26.02 4.96
N SER A 74 5.85 25.12 4.95
CA SER A 74 5.89 23.99 4.02
C SER A 74 4.71 23.02 4.22
N LEU A 75 4.33 22.75 5.48
CA LEU A 75 3.15 21.94 5.79
C LEU A 75 1.84 22.60 5.35
N LYS A 76 1.71 23.91 5.55
CA LYS A 76 0.51 24.68 5.15
C LYS A 76 0.41 24.73 3.61
N GLY A 77 1.50 25.03 2.93
CA GLY A 77 1.57 25.06 1.46
C GLY A 77 1.26 23.71 0.80
N ALA A 78 1.62 22.59 1.45
CA ALA A 78 1.26 21.25 0.98
C ALA A 78 -0.23 20.89 1.21
N SER A 79 -0.93 21.61 2.10
CA SER A 79 -2.36 21.42 2.39
C SER A 79 -3.29 22.35 1.61
N THR A 80 -2.76 23.43 1.01
CA THR A 80 -3.58 24.40 0.26
C THR A 80 -3.81 23.96 -1.18
N ILE A 81 -4.76 23.03 -1.37
CA ILE A 81 -5.67 23.06 -2.51
C ILE A 81 -7.08 23.26 -1.95
N THR A 82 -7.37 24.48 -1.50
CA THR A 82 -8.71 25.05 -1.40
C THR A 82 -8.59 26.57 -1.45
N PRO A 83 -9.45 27.27 -2.21
CA PRO A 83 -9.45 28.73 -2.28
C PRO A 83 -9.90 29.28 -0.92
N GLU A 84 -9.41 30.40 -0.44
CA GLU A 84 -10.07 31.69 -0.60
C GLU A 84 -9.20 32.81 0.01
N ASN A 85 -9.13 33.91 -0.74
CA ASN A 85 -8.74 35.28 -0.42
C ASN A 85 -8.20 35.61 0.99
N GLU A 86 -6.96 36.11 1.03
CA GLU A 86 -6.74 37.48 1.53
C GLU A 86 -5.47 38.09 0.90
N VAL A 87 -5.67 39.27 0.33
CA VAL A 87 -4.72 40.09 -0.41
C VAL A 87 -3.78 40.76 0.58
N THR A 88 -2.46 40.79 0.31
CA THR A 88 -1.61 42.00 0.39
C THR A 88 -0.16 41.72 -0.06
N SER A 89 0.26 42.54 -1.04
CA SER A 89 1.65 42.87 -1.46
C SER A 89 2.29 42.08 -2.62
N THR A 90 2.24 42.69 -3.80
CA THR A 90 3.23 42.57 -4.89
C THR A 90 4.36 43.61 -4.65
N PRO A 91 5.57 43.56 -5.27
CA PRO A 91 5.84 43.05 -6.62
C PRO A 91 7.17 42.30 -6.86
N SER A 92 7.15 41.25 -7.70
CA SER A 92 8.32 40.87 -8.51
C SER A 92 7.89 40.25 -9.85
N ARG A 93 7.30 41.10 -10.69
CA ARG A 93 6.65 40.75 -11.96
C ARG A 93 7.58 40.37 -13.12
N ARG A 94 8.81 39.92 -12.85
CA ARG A 94 9.78 39.54 -13.91
C ARG A 94 10.38 38.14 -13.75
N HIS A 95 10.19 37.48 -12.61
CA HIS A 95 10.60 36.08 -12.42
C HIS A 95 9.45 35.08 -12.65
N ASP A 96 8.21 35.55 -12.75
CA ASP A 96 7.03 34.69 -12.87
C ASP A 96 6.86 34.09 -14.27
N ASP A 97 7.24 34.78 -15.35
CA ASP A 97 6.96 34.29 -16.72
C ASP A 97 7.80 33.06 -17.10
N VAL A 98 9.06 32.99 -16.65
CA VAL A 98 9.92 31.81 -16.87
C VAL A 98 9.52 30.66 -15.94
N ALA A 99 9.19 30.96 -14.68
CA ALA A 99 8.73 29.96 -13.73
C ALA A 99 7.39 29.34 -14.16
N THR A 100 6.45 30.16 -14.64
CA THR A 100 5.16 29.70 -15.18
C THR A 100 5.34 28.88 -16.45
N ALA A 101 6.22 29.27 -17.37
CA ALA A 101 6.51 28.49 -18.58
C ALA A 101 7.15 27.12 -18.26
N VAL A 102 8.10 27.08 -17.32
CA VAL A 102 8.72 25.81 -16.87
C VAL A 102 7.70 24.91 -16.18
N ASN A 103 6.83 25.50 -15.34
CA ASN A 103 5.75 24.76 -14.68
C ASN A 103 4.74 24.21 -15.69
N LEU A 104 4.36 24.99 -16.70
CA LEU A 104 3.43 24.57 -17.74
C LEU A 104 3.98 23.40 -18.56
N LYS A 105 5.27 23.45 -18.93
CA LYS A 105 5.95 22.33 -19.60
C LYS A 105 6.03 21.08 -18.72
N LYS A 106 6.26 21.25 -17.41
CA LYS A 106 6.27 20.12 -16.47
C LYS A 106 4.88 19.49 -16.33
N LEU A 107 3.82 20.30 -16.33
CA LEU A 107 2.44 19.81 -16.32
C LEU A 107 2.10 19.03 -17.59
N GLU A 108 2.51 19.51 -18.75
CA GLU A 108 2.30 18.82 -20.03
C GLU A 108 2.97 17.43 -20.04
N VAL A 109 4.23 17.33 -19.59
CA VAL A 109 4.92 16.03 -19.46
C VAL A 109 4.20 15.11 -18.48
N LEU A 110 3.75 15.63 -17.34
CA LEU A 110 2.99 14.85 -16.35
C LEU A 110 1.63 14.37 -16.90
N GLU A 111 0.96 15.17 -17.73
CA GLU A 111 -0.28 14.77 -18.38
C GLU A 111 -0.05 13.64 -19.39
N GLU A 112 1.05 13.71 -20.15
CA GLU A 112 1.44 12.67 -21.09
C GLU A 112 1.80 11.36 -20.39
N GLU A 113 2.59 11.43 -19.31
CA GLU A 113 2.90 10.27 -18.46
C GLU A 113 1.63 9.67 -17.83
N ASN A 114 0.70 10.51 -17.36
CA ASN A 114 -0.58 10.01 -16.84
C ASN A 114 -1.43 9.34 -17.93
N ARG A 115 -1.36 9.84 -19.16
CA ARG A 115 -2.09 9.26 -20.29
C ARG A 115 -1.52 7.89 -20.64
N SER A 116 -0.21 7.76 -20.74
CA SER A 116 0.44 6.48 -21.03
C SER A 116 0.17 5.45 -19.93
N LEU A 117 0.26 5.84 -18.65
CA LEU A 117 -0.08 4.97 -17.51
C LEU A 117 -1.53 4.51 -17.56
N LYS A 118 -2.48 5.40 -17.88
CA LYS A 118 -3.90 5.03 -18.04
C LYS A 118 -4.10 4.03 -19.18
N GLU A 119 -3.36 4.14 -20.27
CA GLU A 119 -3.43 3.19 -21.38
C GLU A 119 -2.85 1.83 -21.01
N GLU A 120 -1.73 1.77 -20.29
CA GLU A 120 -1.16 0.52 -19.79
C GLU A 120 -2.12 -0.19 -18.83
N ILE A 121 -2.73 0.56 -17.90
CA ILE A 121 -3.74 0.01 -16.99
C ILE A 121 -4.92 -0.57 -17.77
N ARG A 122 -5.44 0.17 -18.76
CA ARG A 122 -6.54 -0.34 -19.62
C ARG A 122 -6.16 -1.61 -20.36
N LYS A 123 -4.94 -1.70 -20.90
CA LYS A 123 -4.44 -2.91 -21.58
C LYS A 123 -4.36 -4.08 -20.61
N ARG A 124 -3.78 -3.87 -19.43
CA ARG A 124 -3.68 -4.89 -18.38
C ARG A 124 -5.07 -5.37 -17.94
N ASP A 125 -5.99 -4.44 -17.72
CA ASP A 125 -7.35 -4.76 -17.27
C ASP A 125 -8.11 -5.53 -18.37
N SER A 126 -7.92 -5.19 -19.65
CA SER A 126 -8.46 -5.97 -20.77
C SER A 126 -7.94 -7.41 -20.79
N LEU A 127 -6.63 -7.60 -20.62
CA LEU A 127 -6.03 -8.94 -20.54
C LEU A 127 -6.54 -9.73 -19.34
N PHE A 128 -6.76 -9.04 -18.22
CA PHE A 128 -7.30 -9.67 -17.02
C PHE A 128 -8.75 -10.14 -17.22
N VAL A 129 -9.58 -9.33 -17.87
CA VAL A 129 -10.95 -9.71 -18.23
C VAL A 129 -10.95 -10.92 -19.16
N GLU A 130 -10.12 -10.92 -20.21
CA GLU A 130 -10.01 -12.05 -21.15
C GLU A 130 -9.59 -13.34 -20.43
N ALA A 131 -8.59 -13.27 -19.54
CA ALA A 131 -8.15 -14.42 -18.76
C ALA A 131 -9.25 -14.94 -17.81
N LEU A 132 -10.05 -14.04 -17.23
CA LEU A 132 -11.19 -14.42 -16.39
C LEU A 132 -12.30 -15.08 -17.20
N GLU A 133 -12.59 -14.59 -18.40
CA GLU A 133 -13.56 -15.21 -19.32
C GLU A 133 -13.09 -16.61 -19.73
N GLU A 134 -11.82 -16.79 -20.09
CA GLU A 134 -11.28 -18.10 -20.44
C GLU A 134 -11.35 -19.08 -19.25
N MET A 135 -11.04 -18.62 -18.04
CA MET A 135 -11.14 -19.44 -16.83
C MET A 135 -12.59 -19.81 -16.52
N LYS A 136 -13.52 -18.87 -16.68
CA LYS A 136 -14.96 -19.12 -16.53
C LYS A 136 -15.44 -20.19 -17.50
N HIS A 137 -15.07 -20.09 -18.78
CA HIS A 137 -15.42 -21.11 -19.78
C HIS A 137 -14.86 -22.49 -19.44
N LYS A 138 -13.66 -22.58 -18.87
CA LYS A 138 -13.10 -23.85 -18.40
C LYS A 138 -13.88 -24.42 -17.21
N LEU A 139 -14.30 -23.57 -16.27
CA LEU A 139 -15.15 -23.97 -15.15
C LEU A 139 -16.51 -24.48 -15.62
N ASP A 140 -17.17 -23.77 -16.52
CA ASP A 140 -18.47 -24.16 -17.08
C ASP A 140 -18.38 -25.54 -17.77
N ARG A 141 -17.31 -25.80 -18.54
CA ARG A 141 -17.06 -27.11 -19.14
C ARG A 141 -16.89 -28.21 -18.09
N ILE A 142 -16.13 -27.95 -17.03
CA ILE A 142 -15.92 -28.91 -15.94
C ILE A 142 -17.25 -29.20 -15.25
N GLU A 143 -18.06 -28.19 -14.99
CA GLU A 143 -19.39 -28.33 -14.38
C GLU A 143 -20.33 -29.16 -15.25
N GLU A 144 -20.36 -28.91 -16.57
CA GLU A 144 -21.12 -29.73 -17.52
C GLU A 144 -20.67 -31.19 -17.53
N HIS A 145 -19.36 -31.44 -17.55
CA HIS A 145 -18.81 -32.79 -17.47
C HIS A 145 -19.19 -33.49 -16.16
N GLN A 146 -19.13 -32.80 -15.02
CA GLN A 146 -19.57 -33.36 -13.73
C GLN A 146 -21.07 -33.66 -13.72
N LYS A 147 -21.89 -32.77 -14.29
CA LYS A 147 -23.35 -32.95 -14.36
C LYS A 147 -23.75 -34.14 -15.24
N GLN A 148 -23.01 -34.41 -16.32
CA GLN A 148 -23.19 -35.60 -17.15
C GLN A 148 -22.80 -36.89 -16.44
N LEU A 149 -21.79 -36.85 -15.55
CA LEU A 149 -21.38 -38.00 -14.73
C LEU A 149 -22.34 -38.30 -13.57
N VAL A 150 -23.16 -37.32 -13.14
CA VAL A 150 -24.06 -37.41 -11.98
C VAL A 150 -25.52 -37.70 -12.38
N ALA A 151 -25.88 -37.67 -13.66
CA ALA A 151 -27.18 -38.14 -14.16
C ALA A 151 -27.17 -39.68 -14.34
N PRO A 152 -28.28 -40.38 -14.07
CA PRO A 152 -28.30 -41.50 -13.12
C PRO A 152 -27.72 -42.81 -13.68
N VAL A 153 -26.63 -43.28 -13.07
CA VAL A 153 -26.43 -44.72 -12.86
C VAL A 153 -27.26 -45.08 -11.64
N SER A 154 -28.54 -45.37 -11.85
CA SER A 154 -29.38 -46.05 -10.89
C SER A 154 -30.41 -46.81 -11.68
N GLU A 155 -30.08 -48.06 -11.98
CA GLU A 155 -30.95 -49.23 -11.88
C GLU A 155 -30.20 -50.42 -12.49
N GLU A 156 -29.42 -51.12 -11.65
CA GLU A 156 -29.25 -52.56 -11.81
C GLU A 156 -29.76 -53.25 -10.53
N PRO A 157 -30.46 -54.39 -10.67
CA PRO A 157 -31.39 -54.91 -9.69
C PRO A 157 -30.70 -55.65 -8.54
N ASP A 158 -31.27 -55.47 -7.36
CA ASP A 158 -31.05 -56.29 -6.16
C ASP A 158 -31.35 -57.77 -6.49
N ILE A 159 -30.31 -58.62 -6.53
CA ILE A 159 -30.48 -60.08 -6.47
C ILE A 159 -29.62 -60.62 -5.34
N ASN A 160 -30.34 -61.10 -4.34
CA ASN A 160 -29.88 -61.70 -3.10
C ASN A 160 -29.08 -63.00 -3.30
N ALA A 161 -27.97 -63.09 -2.55
CA ALA A 161 -27.36 -64.28 -1.92
C ALA A 161 -26.61 -65.32 -2.78
N PRO A 162 -25.77 -66.20 -2.18
CA PRO A 162 -24.80 -66.03 -1.07
C PRO A 162 -23.36 -66.47 -1.49
N GLU A 163 -22.35 -66.18 -0.66
CA GLU A 163 -20.96 -66.67 -0.83
C GLU A 163 -20.85 -68.21 -0.88
N PRO A 164 -19.78 -68.79 -1.44
CA PRO A 164 -18.61 -69.08 -0.58
C PRO A 164 -17.22 -69.03 -1.24
N SER A 165 -16.21 -68.85 -0.37
CA SER A 165 -14.94 -69.59 -0.31
C SER A 165 -13.70 -69.10 -1.10
N SER A 166 -12.71 -68.64 -0.30
CA SER A 166 -11.25 -68.87 -0.41
C SER A 166 -10.52 -68.09 -1.54
N GLN A 167 -9.33 -67.48 -1.38
CA GLN A 167 -8.16 -67.78 -0.55
C GLN A 167 -7.35 -66.51 -0.24
N GLU A 168 -6.51 -66.64 0.80
CA GLU A 168 -5.45 -65.74 1.22
C GLU A 168 -4.44 -65.42 0.10
N GLU A 169 -4.01 -64.16 -0.01
CA GLU A 169 -2.66 -63.83 -0.47
C GLU A 169 -2.16 -62.57 0.25
N GLU A 170 -1.32 -62.83 1.24
CA GLU A 170 -0.51 -61.92 2.03
C GLU A 170 0.61 -61.33 1.16
N ASN A 171 0.79 -60.00 1.16
CA ASN A 171 2.08 -59.33 0.91
C ASN A 171 1.98 -57.83 1.26
N GLU A 172 2.47 -57.46 2.44
CA GLU A 172 3.07 -56.14 2.71
C GLU A 172 4.51 -56.08 2.14
N PRO A 173 5.26 -54.96 2.16
CA PRO A 173 4.94 -53.55 2.53
C PRO A 173 5.44 -52.52 1.49
N GLU A 174 5.17 -51.21 1.67
CA GLU A 174 6.21 -50.16 1.62
C GLU A 174 5.69 -48.74 1.96
N PRO A 175 6.57 -47.84 2.46
CA PRO A 175 6.20 -46.70 3.28
C PRO A 175 5.75 -45.46 2.51
N VAL A 176 4.74 -44.78 3.07
CA VAL A 176 4.26 -43.46 2.66
C VAL A 176 5.42 -42.46 2.71
N THR A 177 5.88 -42.01 1.54
CA THR A 177 6.87 -40.93 1.48
C THR A 177 6.23 -39.60 1.95
N PRO A 178 6.98 -38.75 2.69
CA PRO A 178 6.45 -37.48 3.14
C PRO A 178 6.35 -36.49 1.97
N LYS A 179 5.22 -35.78 1.90
CA LYS A 179 4.95 -34.75 0.89
C LYS A 179 6.12 -33.76 0.79
N LYS A 180 6.71 -33.67 -0.40
CA LYS A 180 7.76 -32.69 -0.75
C LYS A 180 7.26 -31.28 -0.42
N ASP A 181 7.91 -30.65 0.55
CA ASP A 181 7.61 -29.30 0.99
C ASP A 181 8.00 -28.29 -0.10
N MET A 182 7.00 -27.72 -0.78
CA MET A 182 7.18 -26.77 -1.88
C MET A 182 7.82 -25.45 -1.44
N ARG A 183 7.94 -25.18 -0.13
CA ARG A 183 8.65 -23.98 0.38
C ARG A 183 10.15 -23.99 0.04
N SER A 184 10.77 -25.17 -0.03
CA SER A 184 12.21 -25.29 -0.35
C SER A 184 12.53 -24.97 -1.81
N LEU A 185 11.61 -25.27 -2.73
CA LEU A 185 11.78 -25.00 -4.16
C LEU A 185 11.79 -23.50 -4.47
N TRP A 186 10.93 -22.73 -3.82
CA TRP A 186 10.86 -21.27 -4.01
C TRP A 186 12.08 -20.53 -3.44
N ALA A 187 12.69 -21.05 -2.37
CA ALA A 187 13.90 -20.47 -1.79
C ALA A 187 15.11 -20.54 -2.75
N ARG A 188 15.15 -21.55 -3.64
CA ARG A 188 16.27 -21.78 -4.56
C ARG A 188 16.22 -20.90 -5.82
N ILE A 189 15.04 -20.39 -6.17
CA ILE A 189 14.84 -19.54 -7.36
C ILE A 189 15.23 -18.08 -7.08
N ARG A 190 15.17 -17.63 -5.81
CA ARG A 190 15.38 -16.22 -5.45
C ARG A 190 16.86 -15.80 -5.30
N ASN A 191 17.81 -16.73 -5.38
CA ASN A 191 19.25 -16.47 -5.19
C ASN A 191 20.09 -16.60 -6.49
N LYS A 192 19.53 -16.26 -7.65
CA LYS A 192 20.28 -16.11 -8.90
C LYS A 192 20.17 -14.70 -9.44
#